data_AF-A0A838RUR8-F1
#
_entry.id   AF-A0A838RUR8-F1
#
_cell.length_a   1.000
_cell.length_b   1.000
_cell.length_c   1.000
_cell.angle_alpha   90.00
_cell.angle_beta   90.00
_cell.angle_gamma   90.00
#
_symmetry.space_group_name_H-M   'P 1'
#
loop_
_entity.id
_entity.type
_entity.pdbx_description
1 polymer ?
#
loop_
_entity_poly.entity_id
_entity_poly.type
_entity_poly.pdbx_seq_one_letter_code
_entity_poly.pdbx_strand_id
1 'polypeptide(L)' 'MLNGGCFCGAIRYETAGTPFDQTNCHCSICRRTTGAPFVAWFSVPRSEFRLTRG' A
#
# COMPACT_ATOMS: atom_id res chain seq x y z
N MET A 1 -6.44 -11.86 6.57
CA MET A 1 -6.38 -11.66 5.11
C MET A 1 -6.79 -10.22 4.82
N LEU A 2 -5.90 -9.44 4.24
CA LEU A 2 -6.08 -8.02 3.92
C LEU A 2 -6.30 -7.87 2.41
N ASN A 3 -7.26 -7.05 2.02
CA ASN A 3 -7.59 -6.77 0.61
C ASN A 3 -7.44 -5.27 0.35
N GLY A 4 -6.95 -4.92 -0.84
CA GLY A 4 -6.78 -3.53 -1.23
C GLY A 4 -6.70 -3.33 -2.74
N GLY A 5 -6.48 -2.09 -3.16
CA GLY A 5 -6.40 -1.73 -4.57
C GLY A 5 -6.39 -0.23 -4.82
N CYS A 6 -6.21 0.16 -6.07
CA CYS A 6 -6.31 1.55 -6.50
C CYS A 6 -7.78 2.01 -6.48
N PHE A 7 -8.00 3.31 -6.26
CA PHE A 7 -9.34 3.91 -6.26
C PHE A 7 -10.11 3.67 -7.56
N CYS A 8 -9.45 3.69 -8.72
CA CYS A 8 -10.08 3.43 -10.01
C CYS A 8 -10.57 1.97 -10.18
N GLY A 9 -10.16 1.07 -9.29
CA GLY A 9 -10.55 -0.33 -9.30
C GLY A 9 -9.83 -1.22 -10.32
N ALA A 10 -8.99 -0.67 -11.19
CA ALA A 10 -8.21 -1.44 -12.16
C ALA A 10 -7.18 -2.35 -11.48
N ILE A 11 -6.54 -1.88 -10.41
CA ILE A 11 -5.58 -2.66 -9.61
C ILE A 11 -6.24 -3.19 -8.34
N ARG A 12 -6.11 -4.49 -8.08
CA ARG A 12 -6.55 -5.17 -6.85
C ARG A 12 -5.50 -6.14 -6.35
N TYR A 13 -5.38 -6.24 -5.03
CA TYR A 13 -4.45 -7.16 -4.38
C TYR A 13 -5.03 -7.71 -3.08
N GLU A 14 -4.44 -8.82 -2.65
CA GLU A 14 -4.69 -9.45 -1.37
C GLU A 14 -3.37 -9.84 -0.71
N THR A 15 -3.38 -9.97 0.63
CA THR A 15 -2.26 -10.52 1.38
C THR A 15 -2.73 -11.28 2.62
N ALA A 16 -2.12 -12.43 2.87
CA ALA A 16 -2.27 -13.16 4.14
C ALA A 16 -1.27 -12.68 5.20
N GLY A 17 -0.22 -11.98 4.77
CA GLY A 17 0.91 -11.60 5.60
C GLY A 17 0.60 -10.50 6.60
N THR A 18 1.18 -10.64 7.80
CA THR A 18 1.09 -9.65 8.87
C THR A 18 1.82 -8.37 8.46
N PRO A 19 1.16 -7.20 8.50
CA PRO A 19 1.82 -5.92 8.24
C PRO A 19 2.96 -5.62 9.22
N PHE A 20 4.06 -5.10 8.72
CA PHE A 20 5.21 -4.60 9.50
C PHE A 20 5.73 -3.28 8.92
N ASP A 21 6.69 -2.64 9.60
CA ASP A 21 7.28 -1.35 9.20
C ASP A 21 6.26 -0.24 8.89
N GLN A 22 5.25 -0.07 9.76
CA GLN A 22 4.26 0.98 9.57
C GLN A 22 4.89 2.36 9.70
N THR A 23 4.72 3.21 8.69
CA THR A 23 5.39 4.52 8.63
C THR A 23 4.46 5.58 8.06
N ASN A 24 4.38 6.73 8.74
CA ASN A 24 3.85 7.95 8.14
C ASN A 24 5.00 8.70 7.46
N CYS A 25 5.10 8.57 6.14
CA CYS A 25 6.18 9.19 5.36
C CYS A 25 5.87 10.64 5.03
N HIS A 26 6.79 11.54 5.42
CA HIS A 26 6.68 12.99 5.25
C HIS A 26 7.62 13.55 4.16
N CYS A 27 8.30 12.68 3.40
CA CYS A 27 9.25 13.12 2.40
C CYS A 27 8.56 13.97 1.31
N SER A 28 9.31 14.85 0.66
CA SER A 28 8.78 15.76 -0.36
C SER A 28 8.14 15.02 -1.53
N ILE A 29 8.67 13.84 -1.90
CA ILE A 29 8.12 13.00 -2.97
C ILE A 29 6.74 12.51 -2.59
N CYS A 30 6.58 11.85 -1.43
CA CYS A 30 5.29 11.30 -1.00
C CYS A 30 4.21 12.40 -0.89
N ARG A 31 4.54 13.54 -0.29
CA ARG A 31 3.59 14.66 -0.16
C ARG A 31 3.13 15.22 -1.51
N ARG A 32 4.05 15.37 -2.46
CA ARG A 32 3.74 15.89 -3.80
C ARG A 32 2.92 14.90 -4.63
N THR A 33 3.25 13.61 -4.57
CA THR A 33 2.57 12.58 -5.35
C THR A 33 1.12 12.39 -4.93
N THR A 34 0.81 12.52 -3.64
CA THR A 34 -0.55 12.31 -3.12
C THR A 34 -1.32 13.59 -2.81
N GLY A 35 -0.65 14.75 -2.80
CA GLY A 35 -1.26 16.01 -2.38
C GLY A 35 -1.63 16.08 -0.89
N ALA A 36 -1.09 15.17 -0.06
CA ALA A 36 -1.41 15.05 1.36
C ALA A 36 -0.21 15.43 2.26
N PRO A 37 -0.43 15.77 3.55
CA PRO A 37 0.66 16.09 4.49
C PRO A 37 1.64 14.93 4.72
N PHE A 38 1.19 13.69 4.57
CA PHE A 38 2.01 12.48 4.62
C PHE A 38 1.29 11.31 3.90
N VAL A 39 1.99 10.21 3.72
CA VAL A 39 1.42 8.94 3.24
C VAL A 39 1.69 7.84 4.26
N ALA A 40 0.67 7.08 4.62
CA ALA A 40 0.82 5.89 5.46
C ALA A 40 1.28 4.70 4.61
N TRP A 41 2.40 4.10 5.00
CA TRP A 41 2.95 2.89 4.39
C TRP A 41 2.97 1.75 5.41
N PHE A 42 2.95 0.52 4.89
CA PHE A 42 3.28 -0.69 5.62
C PHE A 42 3.87 -1.69 4.63
N SER A 43 4.62 -2.65 5.15
CA SER A 43 5.20 -3.76 4.40
C SER A 43 4.49 -5.05 4.75
N VAL A 44 4.47 -6.01 3.82
CA VAL A 44 4.05 -7.40 4.06
C VAL A 44 5.05 -8.35 3.38
N PRO A 45 5.18 -9.60 3.85
CA PRO A 45 6.05 -10.58 3.19
C PRO A 45 5.67 -10.76 1.72
N ARG A 46 6.65 -10.68 0.82
CA ARG A 46 6.41 -10.76 -0.63
C ARG A 46 5.76 -12.08 -1.05
N SER A 47 6.09 -13.17 -0.38
CA SER A 47 5.53 -14.51 -0.59
C SER A 47 4.04 -14.58 -0.26
N GLU A 48 3.53 -13.67 0.56
CA GLU A 48 2.15 -13.65 1.02
C GLU A 48 1.30 -12.57 0.33
N PHE A 49 1.91 -11.78 -0.56
CA PHE A 49 1.24 -10.75 -1.36
C PHE A 49 0.92 -11.23 -2.77
N ARG A 50 -0.30 -10.94 -3.25
CA ARG A 50 -0.75 -11.30 -4.59
C ARG A 50 -1.56 -10.18 -5.24
N LEU A 51 -1.23 -9.85 -6.50
CA LEU A 51 -2.13 -9.07 -7.37
C LEU A 51 -3.25 -9.99 -7.88
N THR A 52 -4.49 -9.57 -7.67
CA THR A 52 -5.69 -10.29 -8.10
C THR A 52 -6.30 -9.70 -9.37
N ARG A 53 -5.97 -8.44 -9.67
CA ARG A 53 -6.34 -7.73 -10.90
C ARG A 53 -5.33 -6.62 -11.16
N GLY A 54 -4.95 -6.41 -12.41
CA GLY A 54 -4.11 -5.29 -12.82
C GLY A 54 -3.79 -5.32 -14.29
#